data_AF-A0A366DSL9-F1
#
_entry.id   AF-A0A366DSL9-F1
#
_cell.length_a   1.000
_cell.length_b   1.000
_cell.length_c   1.000
_cell.angle_alpha   90.00
_cell.angle_beta   90.00
_cell.angle_gamma   90.00
#
_symmetry.space_group_name_H-M   'P 1'
#
loop_
_entity.id
_entity.type
_entity.pdbx_description
1 polymer ?
#
loop_
_entity_poly.entity_id
_entity_poly.type
_entity_poly.pdbx_seq_one_letter_code
_entity_poly.pdbx_strand_id
1 'polypeptide(L)'
;MRKFIMSLLAVTAVLLGGAPVAVAAPADSGSASGSFGPARSAADRQFLRQSYYDDESWSVQDAAISLAHSQCRWLDAHGSTAANRIRLAERSRDAVEYPYLFLNAAIEAYCPWNG
;
A
#
# COMPACT_ATOMS: atom_id res chain seq x y z
N MET A 1 8.37 38.47 14.80
CA MET A 1 9.54 38.22 13.92
C MET A 1 10.67 37.70 14.79
N ARG A 2 11.09 36.44 14.64
CA ARG A 2 12.17 35.83 15.43
C ARG A 2 13.21 35.30 14.45
N LYS A 3 14.44 35.79 14.57
CA LYS A 3 15.56 35.57 13.64
C LYS A 3 16.41 34.37 14.10
N PHE A 4 16.72 33.52 13.12
CA PHE A 4 17.91 32.68 12.86
C PHE A 4 18.73 32.10 14.03
N ILE A 5 18.97 30.78 13.98
CA ILE A 5 20.33 30.21 13.99
C ILE A 5 20.36 28.98 13.04
N MET A 6 21.29 29.02 12.08
CA MET A 6 21.58 28.01 11.07
C MET A 6 22.88 27.33 11.51
N SER A 7 22.84 26.03 11.83
CA SER A 7 24.05 25.26 12.18
C SER A 7 24.53 24.45 10.98
N LEU A 8 25.71 24.83 10.48
CA LEU A 8 26.58 24.04 9.61
C LEU A 8 27.56 23.21 10.45
N LEU A 9 28.20 22.24 9.77
CA LEU A 9 29.39 21.42 10.13
C LEU A 9 29.08 20.02 10.71
N ALA A 10 29.72 18.93 10.31
CA ALA A 10 30.84 18.70 9.39
C ALA A 10 30.79 17.28 8.81
N VAL A 11 31.39 17.12 7.64
CA VAL A 11 31.68 15.85 6.95
C VAL A 11 32.83 15.12 7.65
N THR A 12 32.69 13.81 7.84
CA THR A 12 33.82 12.90 8.06
C THR A 12 33.73 11.72 7.11
N ALA A 13 34.65 11.70 6.13
CA ALA A 13 34.91 10.55 5.28
C ALA A 13 35.78 9.53 6.02
N VAL A 14 35.43 8.25 5.93
CA VAL A 14 36.33 7.14 6.28
C VAL A 14 36.45 6.26 5.04
N LEU A 15 37.63 6.31 4.40
CA LEU A 15 38.07 5.50 3.28
C LEU A 15 39.04 4.42 3.80
N LEU A 16 38.57 3.18 3.95
CA LEU A 16 39.36 1.94 4.08
C LEU A 16 38.41 0.85 3.54
N GLY A 17 38.62 0.15 2.43
CA GLY A 17 39.83 -0.44 1.89
C GLY A 17 39.58 -1.96 1.82
N GLY A 18 39.23 -2.48 0.64
CA GLY A 18 39.02 -3.92 0.39
C GLY A 18 38.61 -4.20 -1.06
N ALA A 19 39.51 -4.82 -1.83
CA ALA A 19 39.38 -5.15 -3.25
C ALA A 19 38.38 -6.30 -3.51
N PRO A 20 37.85 -6.47 -4.75
CA PRO A 20 36.68 -7.28 -5.03
C PRO A 20 37.02 -8.77 -5.16
N VAL A 21 36.28 -9.63 -4.45
CA VAL A 21 36.18 -11.06 -4.78
C VAL A 21 35.06 -11.22 -5.81
N ALA A 22 35.46 -11.30 -7.09
CA ALA A 22 34.57 -11.68 -8.18
C ALA A 22 34.21 -13.17 -8.04
N VAL A 23 33.02 -13.45 -7.50
CA VAL A 23 32.37 -14.75 -7.65
C VAL A 23 31.48 -14.66 -8.89
N ALA A 24 31.89 -15.34 -9.96
CA ALA A 24 31.08 -15.52 -11.15
C ALA A 24 29.83 -16.35 -10.79
N ALA A 25 28.67 -15.72 -10.81
CA ALA A 25 27.40 -16.43 -10.86
C ALA A 25 27.12 -16.84 -12.33
N PRO A 26 26.58 -18.05 -12.59
CA PRO A 26 26.17 -18.43 -13.94
C PRO A 26 25.16 -17.42 -14.48
N ALA A 27 25.47 -16.86 -15.66
CA ALA A 27 24.56 -16.02 -16.40
C ALA A 27 23.53 -16.91 -17.08
N ASP A 28 22.40 -17.15 -16.42
CA ASP A 28 21.18 -17.65 -17.04
C ASP A 28 19.98 -17.17 -16.23
N SER A 29 19.42 -16.03 -16.60
CA SER A 29 18.05 -15.66 -16.23
C SER A 29 17.54 -14.77 -17.33
N GLY A 30 16.87 -15.40 -18.30
CA GLY A 30 16.28 -14.74 -19.45
C GLY A 30 15.50 -13.50 -19.04
N SER A 31 15.76 -12.40 -19.72
CA SER A 31 14.92 -11.21 -19.67
C SER A 31 13.55 -11.56 -20.25
N ALA A 32 12.64 -12.04 -19.39
CA ALA A 32 11.23 -11.81 -19.63
C ALA A 32 10.98 -10.36 -19.23
N SER A 33 11.14 -9.43 -20.15
CA SER A 33 10.54 -8.10 -20.06
C SER A 33 9.02 -8.24 -20.20
N GLY A 34 8.40 -8.93 -19.24
CA GLY A 34 6.98 -8.80 -18.97
C GLY A 34 6.79 -7.50 -18.20
N SER A 35 5.67 -6.83 -18.42
CA SER A 35 5.31 -5.65 -17.63
C SER A 35 5.20 -6.06 -16.16
N PHE A 36 6.28 -5.94 -15.40
CA PHE A 36 6.29 -6.25 -13.97
C PHE A 36 5.49 -5.14 -13.29
N GLY A 37 4.21 -5.41 -13.04
CA GLY A 37 3.39 -4.58 -12.18
C GLY A 37 4.03 -4.42 -10.79
N PRO A 38 3.51 -3.50 -9.96
CA PRO A 38 3.99 -3.32 -8.60
C PRO A 38 3.99 -4.65 -7.85
N ALA A 39 5.02 -4.90 -7.03
CA ALA A 39 4.99 -6.04 -6.12
C ALA A 39 3.85 -5.84 -5.12
N ARG A 40 2.82 -6.71 -5.19
CA ARG A 40 1.65 -6.68 -4.31
C ARG A 40 1.81 -7.61 -3.12
N SER A 41 1.35 -7.17 -1.95
CA SER A 41 1.26 -8.03 -0.77
C SER A 41 0.19 -9.12 -0.97
N ALA A 42 0.19 -10.16 -0.12
CA ALA A 42 -0.88 -11.17 -0.16
C ALA A 42 -2.26 -10.59 0.18
N ALA A 43 -2.30 -9.65 1.14
CA ALA A 43 -3.52 -8.93 1.53
C ALA A 43 -4.02 -8.04 0.39
N ASP A 44 -3.11 -7.33 -0.31
CA ASP A 44 -3.49 -6.49 -1.45
C ASP A 44 -4.13 -7.33 -2.55
N ARG A 45 -3.52 -8.46 -2.89
CA ARG A 45 -4.08 -9.38 -3.91
C ARG A 45 -5.42 -9.96 -3.49
N GLN A 46 -5.60 -10.27 -2.21
CA GLN A 46 -6.90 -10.72 -1.69
C GLN A 46 -7.95 -9.63 -1.82
N PHE A 47 -7.66 -8.42 -1.32
CA PHE A 47 -8.55 -7.27 -1.38
C PHE A 47 -8.95 -6.95 -2.81
N LEU A 48 -7.99 -6.83 -3.72
CA LEU A 48 -8.24 -6.48 -5.12
C LEU A 48 -9.16 -7.50 -5.79
N ARG A 49 -8.91 -8.80 -5.59
CA ARG A 49 -9.76 -9.88 -6.13
C ARG A 49 -11.17 -9.88 -5.54
N GLN A 50 -11.26 -9.72 -4.22
CA GLN A 50 -12.56 -9.72 -3.53
C GLN A 50 -13.38 -8.47 -3.81
N SER A 51 -12.74 -7.35 -4.18
CA SER A 51 -13.38 -6.07 -4.48
C SER A 51 -13.59 -5.78 -5.96
N TYR A 52 -13.18 -6.69 -6.85
CA TYR A 52 -13.21 -6.54 -8.32
C TYR A 52 -12.32 -5.42 -8.86
N TYR A 53 -11.16 -5.21 -8.26
CA TYR A 53 -10.14 -4.27 -8.71
C TYR A 53 -8.86 -4.96 -9.24
N ASP A 54 -8.80 -6.29 -9.29
CA ASP A 54 -7.58 -7.02 -9.69
C ASP A 54 -7.22 -6.86 -11.18
N ASP A 55 -8.21 -6.62 -12.04
CA ASP A 55 -8.03 -6.35 -13.46
C ASP A 55 -7.91 -4.85 -13.80
N GLU A 56 -8.06 -3.97 -12.79
CA GLU A 56 -7.97 -2.52 -12.98
C GLU A 56 -6.54 -2.05 -13.25
N SER A 57 -6.40 -0.84 -13.80
CA SER A 57 -5.08 -0.22 -13.96
C SER A 57 -4.35 -0.08 -12.62
N TRP A 58 -3.01 -0.17 -12.62
CA TRP A 58 -2.22 -0.11 -11.37
C TRP A 58 -2.50 1.14 -10.53
N SER A 59 -2.74 2.29 -11.17
CA SER A 59 -3.12 3.53 -10.47
C SER A 59 -4.48 3.44 -9.78
N VAL A 60 -5.46 2.76 -10.39
CA VAL A 60 -6.79 2.55 -9.80
C VAL A 60 -6.69 1.56 -8.66
N GLN A 61 -5.89 0.49 -8.81
CA GLN A 61 -5.60 -0.44 -7.73
C GLN A 61 -4.94 0.26 -6.52
N ASP A 62 -3.96 1.12 -6.75
CA ASP A 62 -3.29 1.88 -5.68
C ASP A 62 -4.27 2.81 -4.95
N ALA A 63 -5.15 3.46 -5.70
CA ALA A 63 -6.21 4.30 -5.13
C ALA A 63 -7.19 3.47 -4.28
N ALA A 64 -7.60 2.30 -4.77
CA ALA A 64 -8.48 1.38 -4.05
C ALA A 64 -7.83 0.89 -2.74
N ILE A 65 -6.58 0.45 -2.79
CA ILE A 65 -5.81 -0.01 -1.61
C ILE A 65 -5.67 1.12 -0.59
N SER A 66 -5.32 2.33 -1.05
CA SER A 66 -5.18 3.51 -0.18
C SER A 66 -6.50 3.86 0.52
N LEU A 67 -7.61 3.85 -0.22
CA LEU A 67 -8.95 4.07 0.32
C LEU A 67 -9.31 2.99 1.35
N ALA A 68 -9.09 1.71 1.04
CA ALA A 68 -9.36 0.60 1.95
C ALA A 68 -8.61 0.73 3.29
N HIS A 69 -7.31 1.05 3.25
CA HIS A 69 -6.55 1.33 4.46
C HIS A 69 -7.09 2.53 5.25
N SER A 70 -7.55 3.58 4.57
CA SER A 70 -8.13 4.76 5.23
C SER A 70 -9.45 4.43 5.95
N GLN A 71 -10.28 3.57 5.34
CA GLN A 71 -11.54 3.10 5.91
C GLN A 71 -11.28 2.24 7.15
N CYS A 72 -10.32 1.31 7.10
CA CYS A 72 -9.92 0.53 8.26
C CYS A 72 -9.41 1.41 9.41
N ARG A 73 -8.52 2.37 9.14
CA ARG A 73 -8.05 3.32 10.17
C ARG A 73 -9.19 4.13 10.79
N TRP A 74 -10.20 4.50 10.00
CA TRP A 74 -11.37 5.20 10.51
C TRP A 74 -12.22 4.31 11.42
N LEU A 75 -12.42 3.04 11.04
CA LEU A 75 -13.13 2.05 11.86
C LEU A 75 -12.41 1.76 13.17
N ASP A 76 -11.07 1.65 13.15
CA ASP A 76 -10.28 1.48 14.38
C ASP A 76 -10.48 2.65 15.36
N ALA A 77 -10.57 3.88 14.83
CA ALA A 77 -10.73 5.08 15.65
C ALA A 77 -12.18 5.31 16.15
N HIS A 78 -13.19 4.85 15.41
CA HIS A 78 -14.61 5.17 15.68
C HIS A 78 -15.46 3.95 16.05
N GLY A 79 -14.86 2.75 16.06
CA GLY A 79 -15.50 1.47 16.31
C GLY A 79 -16.16 0.86 15.07
N SER A 80 -15.97 -0.44 14.88
CA SER A 80 -16.55 -1.20 13.77
C SER A 80 -18.01 -1.64 13.99
N THR A 81 -18.89 -0.67 14.28
CA THR A 81 -20.32 -0.95 14.37
C THR A 81 -20.95 -1.07 12.98
N ALA A 82 -22.08 -1.80 12.88
CA ALA A 82 -22.83 -1.91 11.62
C ALA A 82 -23.22 -0.52 11.06
N ALA A 83 -23.63 0.41 11.92
CA ALA A 83 -23.97 1.78 11.52
C ALA A 83 -22.77 2.53 10.92
N ASN A 84 -21.58 2.37 11.51
CA ASN A 84 -20.35 2.97 11.01
C ASN A 84 -19.90 2.36 9.67
N ARG A 85 -20.06 1.04 9.51
CA ARG A 85 -19.78 0.34 8.25
C ARG A 85 -20.72 0.80 7.14
N ILE A 86 -22.04 0.83 7.40
CA ILE A 86 -23.05 1.38 6.45
C ILE A 86 -22.68 2.82 6.08
N ARG A 87 -22.35 3.66 7.07
CA ARG A 87 -21.98 5.06 6.80
C ARG A 87 -20.75 5.19 5.91
N LEU A 88 -19.73 4.36 6.08
CA LEU A 88 -18.57 4.36 5.19
C LEU A 88 -18.96 3.93 3.77
N ALA A 89 -19.68 2.82 3.61
CA ALA A 89 -20.12 2.34 2.32
C ALA A 89 -20.97 3.40 1.59
N GLU A 90 -21.95 3.99 2.26
CA GLU A 90 -22.82 5.05 1.71
C GLU A 90 -22.02 6.28 1.26
N ARG A 91 -21.01 6.71 2.03
CA ARG A 91 -20.16 7.86 1.66
C ARG A 91 -19.25 7.58 0.46
N SER A 92 -18.93 6.33 0.17
CA SER A 92 -18.10 5.95 -0.97
C SER A 92 -18.89 5.66 -2.26
N ARG A 93 -20.22 5.80 -2.26
CA ARG A 93 -21.08 5.47 -3.41
C ARG A 93 -20.75 6.20 -4.70
N ASP A 94 -20.23 7.42 -4.61
CA ASP A 94 -19.87 8.21 -5.79
C ASP A 94 -18.47 7.85 -6.34
N ALA A 95 -17.68 7.07 -5.60
CA ALA A 95 -16.30 6.74 -5.95
C ALA A 95 -16.05 5.24 -6.19
N VAL A 96 -16.96 4.37 -5.72
CA VAL A 96 -16.81 2.91 -5.74
C VAL A 96 -18.09 2.28 -6.28
N GLU A 97 -17.96 1.39 -7.25
CA GLU A 97 -19.12 0.78 -7.91
C GLU A 97 -19.93 -0.14 -6.97
N TYR A 98 -19.24 -0.91 -6.12
CA TYR A 98 -19.85 -1.81 -5.14
C TYR A 98 -19.39 -1.49 -3.70
N PRO A 99 -19.85 -0.39 -3.08
CA PRO A 99 -19.27 0.13 -1.83
C PRO A 99 -19.33 -0.83 -0.64
N TYR A 100 -20.41 -1.60 -0.53
CA TYR A 100 -20.57 -2.58 0.55
C TYR A 100 -19.60 -3.76 0.41
N LEU A 101 -19.42 -4.23 -0.83
CA LEU A 101 -18.52 -5.33 -1.16
C LEU A 101 -17.06 -4.89 -1.01
N PHE A 102 -16.73 -3.69 -1.49
CA PHE A 102 -15.44 -3.05 -1.29
C PHE A 102 -15.08 -2.93 0.19
N LEU A 103 -15.98 -2.38 1.01
CA LEU A 103 -15.74 -2.21 2.44
C LEU A 103 -15.59 -3.56 3.15
N ASN A 104 -16.37 -4.57 2.75
CA ASN A 104 -16.23 -5.91 3.32
C ASN A 104 -14.86 -6.53 3.00
N ALA A 105 -14.44 -6.46 1.74
CA ALA A 105 -13.11 -6.92 1.32
C ALA A 105 -11.98 -6.17 2.04
N ALA A 106 -12.14 -4.86 2.26
CA ALA A 106 -11.17 -4.05 3.01
C ALA A 106 -11.04 -4.51 4.47
N ILE A 107 -12.17 -4.77 5.13
CA ILE A 107 -12.20 -5.26 6.51
C ILE A 107 -11.53 -6.63 6.62
N GLU A 108 -11.90 -7.57 5.75
CA GLU A 108 -11.32 -8.92 5.74
C GLU A 108 -9.80 -8.92 5.50
N ALA A 109 -9.32 -8.08 4.58
CA ALA A 109 -7.91 -8.08 4.19
C ALA A 109 -7.01 -7.26 5.14
N TYR A 110 -7.48 -6.10 5.63
CA TYR A 110 -6.61 -5.12 6.30
C TYR A 110 -6.93 -4.87 7.76
N CYS A 111 -8.15 -5.14 8.21
CA CYS A 111 -8.54 -4.99 9.60
C CYS A 111 -9.50 -6.09 10.05
N PRO A 112 -9.09 -7.37 10.03
CA PRO A 112 -9.99 -8.51 10.28
C PRO A 112 -10.60 -8.53 11.68
N TRP A 113 -10.00 -7.82 12.64
CA TRP A 113 -10.58 -7.61 13.97
C TRP A 113 -11.81 -6.67 13.98
N ASN A 114 -12.08 -6.00 12.86
CA ASN A 114 -13.26 -5.15 12.62
C ASN A 114 -14.39 -5.90 11.87
N GLY A 115 -14.22 -7.21 11.62
CA GLY A 115 -15.15 -8.09 10.91
C GLY A 115 -16.50 -8.27 11.58
#